data_AF-A0A2E3XQX9-F1
#
_entry.id   AF-A0A2E3XQX9-F1
#
_cell.length_a   1.000
_cell.length_b   1.000
_cell.length_c   1.000
_cell.angle_alpha   90.00
_cell.angle_beta   90.00
_cell.angle_gamma   90.00
#
_symmetry.space_group_name_H-M   'P 1'
#
loop_
_entity.id
_entity.type
_entity.pdbx_description
1 polymer ?
#
loop_
_entity_poly.entity_id
_entity_poly.type
_entity_poly.pdbx_seq_one_letter_code
_entity_poly.pdbx_strand_id
1 'polypeptide(L)'
;MKPLIEFHQKWQHLASPSFFIGGFLLDIVTLGRIDDLSNILIFSFYLLVSFLVFFLELVNLQISIENGQPSSAPLPNWNFRGQSLEHWINLYKDEVFHFAQGALLSGFTLFYFKSAELSSSLLFMTILLIPLIINEFNRVRELGIVIKSVFLNLTLMSFILVYTPLPFGKVGLMVFSVGILVYLIIATLLFQLFRHSKISLELIKKYWLYPFLSLAIVFYGLRLFKAIPPVPLSLEMAGIYHKVEKQYPEYKLYHERKWWRFWHSSDEYFQAREEDRLYFFGRIFAPRGFEDRIYVRWLKYDNGDWRTSDRIPLTITGGRDKGFRGYTYKDNYTPGLWRVSVETSGGLEIGRLSFEVIKDHSTRERNFQVYIDK
;
A
#
# COMPACT_ATOMS: atom_id res chain seq x y z
N MET A 1 -41.23 -4.07 14.84
CA MET A 1 -39.99 -3.28 15.04
C MET A 1 -39.11 -3.79 16.19
N LYS A 2 -39.65 -4.10 17.39
CA LYS A 2 -38.87 -4.73 18.49
C LYS A 2 -38.03 -5.98 18.12
N PRO A 3 -38.52 -6.96 17.34
CA PRO A 3 -37.73 -8.16 17.03
C PRO A 3 -36.53 -7.88 16.10
N LEU A 4 -36.61 -6.85 15.25
CA LEU A 4 -35.49 -6.40 14.42
C LEU A 4 -34.40 -5.72 15.24
N ILE A 5 -34.78 -4.98 16.28
CA ILE A 5 -33.85 -4.31 17.20
C ILE A 5 -33.15 -5.35 18.10
N GLU A 6 -33.89 -6.33 18.61
CA GLU A 6 -33.32 -7.45 19.40
C GLU A 6 -32.41 -8.35 18.55
N PHE A 7 -32.76 -8.61 17.29
CA PHE A 7 -31.89 -9.32 16.35
C PHE A 7 -30.62 -8.52 16.05
N HIS A 8 -30.74 -7.20 15.84
CA HIS A 8 -29.59 -6.33 15.59
C HIS A 8 -28.64 -6.26 16.78
N GLN A 9 -29.15 -6.14 18.01
CA GLN A 9 -28.34 -6.16 19.24
C GLN A 9 -27.65 -7.52 19.48
N LYS A 10 -28.35 -8.62 19.17
CA LYS A 10 -27.81 -9.98 19.34
C LYS A 10 -26.71 -10.33 18.34
N TRP A 11 -26.67 -9.69 17.18
CA TRP A 11 -25.64 -9.93 16.15
C TRP A 11 -24.68 -8.77 15.94
N GLN A 12 -24.86 -7.64 16.63
CA GLN A 12 -24.06 -6.41 16.44
C GLN A 12 -22.55 -6.64 16.56
N HIS A 13 -22.15 -7.54 17.47
CA HIS A 13 -20.75 -7.89 17.73
C HIS A 13 -20.13 -8.77 16.64
N LEU A 14 -20.93 -9.49 15.85
CA LEU A 14 -20.48 -10.30 14.70
C LEU A 14 -20.71 -9.59 13.36
N ALA A 15 -21.68 -8.66 13.30
CA ALA A 15 -22.03 -7.92 12.11
C ALA A 15 -20.91 -6.97 11.69
N SER A 16 -20.34 -6.20 12.62
CA SER A 16 -19.27 -5.24 12.31
C SER A 16 -18.02 -5.92 11.71
N PRO A 17 -17.45 -7.00 12.30
CA PRO A 17 -16.34 -7.73 11.67
C PRO A 17 -16.70 -8.34 10.31
N SER A 18 -17.94 -8.83 10.13
CA SER A 18 -18.38 -9.42 8.86
C SER A 18 -18.53 -8.39 7.76
N PHE A 19 -19.09 -7.20 8.07
CA PHE A 19 -19.17 -6.08 7.12
C PHE A 19 -17.80 -5.55 6.76
N PHE A 20 -16.88 -5.49 7.72
CA PHE A 20 -15.49 -5.14 7.49
C PHE A 20 -14.79 -6.12 6.54
N ILE A 21 -14.84 -7.43 6.83
CA ILE A 21 -14.25 -8.46 5.97
C ILE A 21 -14.90 -8.39 4.58
N GLY A 22 -16.21 -8.25 4.50
CA GLY A 22 -16.93 -8.11 3.23
C GLY A 22 -16.52 -6.88 2.44
N GLY A 23 -16.38 -5.72 3.09
CA GLY A 23 -15.90 -4.47 2.48
C GLY A 23 -14.47 -4.59 2.00
N PHE A 24 -13.57 -5.15 2.81
CA PHE A 24 -12.18 -5.39 2.43
C PHE A 24 -12.05 -6.38 1.26
N LEU A 25 -12.83 -7.46 1.26
CA LEU A 25 -12.89 -8.41 0.12
C LEU A 25 -13.46 -7.75 -1.14
N LEU A 26 -14.45 -6.87 -1.00
CA LEU A 26 -14.98 -6.09 -2.12
C LEU A 26 -13.90 -5.16 -2.66
N ASP A 27 -13.16 -4.46 -1.80
CA ASP A 27 -12.03 -3.61 -2.20
C ASP A 27 -10.94 -4.40 -2.93
N ILE A 28 -10.65 -5.65 -2.56
CA ILE A 28 -9.72 -6.50 -3.32
C ILE A 28 -10.15 -6.66 -4.78
N VAL A 29 -11.47 -6.73 -5.03
CA VAL A 29 -12.06 -6.95 -6.36
C VAL A 29 -12.29 -5.63 -7.11
N THR A 30 -12.69 -4.56 -6.42
CA THR A 30 -13.06 -3.28 -7.04
C THR A 30 -11.91 -2.29 -7.12
N LEU A 31 -10.92 -2.38 -6.23
CA LEU A 31 -9.77 -1.48 -6.21
C LEU A 31 -8.86 -1.80 -7.38
N GLY A 32 -9.03 -0.99 -8.43
CA GLY A 32 -8.29 -1.05 -9.67
C GLY A 32 -6.84 -0.61 -9.53
N ARG A 33 -6.35 0.09 -10.54
CA ARG A 33 -4.98 0.57 -10.57
C ARG A 33 -4.83 1.77 -9.64
N ILE A 34 -3.63 1.92 -9.12
CA ILE A 34 -3.26 3.05 -8.28
C ILE A 34 -3.37 4.39 -9.02
N ASP A 35 -3.12 4.42 -10.34
CA ASP A 35 -3.18 5.62 -11.17
C ASP A 35 -4.56 5.90 -11.79
N ASP A 36 -5.59 5.18 -11.37
CA ASP A 36 -6.97 5.44 -11.82
C ASP A 36 -7.51 6.74 -11.18
N LEU A 37 -8.00 7.65 -12.03
CA LEU A 37 -8.56 8.94 -11.59
C LEU A 37 -9.73 8.76 -10.62
N SER A 38 -10.55 7.73 -10.80
CA SER A 38 -11.65 7.40 -9.90
C SER A 38 -11.17 7.14 -8.47
N ASN A 39 -10.09 6.36 -8.30
CA ASN A 39 -9.51 6.07 -6.99
C ASN A 39 -8.96 7.34 -6.34
N ILE A 40 -8.25 8.18 -7.10
CA ILE A 40 -7.74 9.47 -6.62
C ILE A 40 -8.90 10.36 -6.13
N LEU A 41 -9.97 10.49 -6.92
CA LEU A 41 -11.11 11.33 -6.58
C LEU A 41 -11.87 10.80 -5.35
N ILE A 42 -12.11 9.50 -5.27
CA ILE A 42 -12.80 8.86 -4.14
C ILE A 42 -11.99 9.03 -2.85
N PHE A 43 -10.67 8.78 -2.90
CA PHE A 43 -9.82 8.94 -1.72
C PHE A 43 -9.65 10.41 -1.33
N SER A 44 -9.57 11.33 -2.29
CA SER A 44 -9.57 12.76 -2.01
C SER A 44 -10.87 13.20 -1.34
N PHE A 45 -12.01 12.68 -1.80
CA PHE A 45 -13.32 12.93 -1.21
C PHE A 45 -13.39 12.43 0.23
N TYR A 46 -12.99 11.18 0.49
CA TYR A 46 -12.99 10.63 1.86
C TYR A 46 -12.03 11.36 2.79
N LEU A 47 -10.86 11.80 2.31
CA LEU A 47 -9.95 12.64 3.09
C LEU A 47 -10.57 14.00 3.42
N LEU A 48 -11.21 14.65 2.45
CA LEU A 48 -11.88 15.92 2.66
C LEU A 48 -13.02 15.79 3.68
N VAL A 49 -13.88 14.78 3.55
CA VAL A 49 -14.96 14.50 4.51
C VAL A 49 -14.39 14.25 5.91
N SER A 50 -13.36 13.42 6.02
CA SER A 50 -12.70 13.12 7.30
C SER A 50 -12.10 14.37 7.95
N PHE A 51 -11.45 15.21 7.15
CA PHE A 51 -10.89 16.48 7.60
C PHE A 51 -12.00 17.43 8.09
N LEU A 52 -13.10 17.56 7.34
CA LEU A 52 -14.22 18.43 7.73
C LEU A 52 -14.85 17.97 9.05
N VAL A 53 -15.09 16.68 9.23
CA VAL A 53 -15.61 16.13 10.49
C VAL A 53 -14.65 16.42 11.65
N PHE A 54 -13.36 16.13 11.46
CA PHE A 54 -12.33 16.41 12.46
C PHE A 54 -12.26 17.90 12.83
N PHE A 55 -12.31 18.78 11.83
CA PHE A 55 -12.28 20.23 12.02
C PHE A 55 -13.49 20.74 12.80
N LEU A 56 -14.70 20.28 12.46
CA LEU A 56 -15.93 20.63 13.18
C LEU A 56 -15.86 20.18 14.64
N GLU A 57 -15.32 18.99 14.90
CA GLU A 57 -15.16 18.48 16.25
C GLU A 57 -14.12 19.27 17.06
N LEU A 58 -13.02 19.68 16.42
CA LEU A 58 -12.01 20.53 17.04
C LEU A 58 -12.56 21.91 17.41
N VAL A 59 -13.37 22.50 16.53
CA VAL A 59 -14.07 23.77 16.80
C VAL A 59 -15.08 23.59 17.93
N ASN A 60 -15.86 22.51 17.94
CA ASN A 60 -16.82 22.25 19.02
C ASN A 60 -16.13 22.07 20.37
N LEU A 61 -14.97 21.39 20.38
CA LEU A 61 -14.15 21.22 21.58
C LEU A 61 -13.65 22.57 22.12
N GLN A 62 -13.17 23.46 21.24
CA GLN A 62 -12.76 24.82 21.63
C GLN A 62 -13.91 25.59 22.29
N ILE A 63 -15.09 25.55 21.69
CA ILE A 63 -16.27 26.27 22.18
C ILE A 63 -16.77 25.68 23.52
N SER A 64 -16.75 24.35 23.66
CA SER A 64 -17.07 23.68 24.92
C SER A 64 -16.14 24.10 26.05
N ILE A 65 -14.84 24.23 25.78
CA ILE A 65 -13.83 24.69 26.75
C ILE A 65 -14.07 26.16 27.12
N GLU A 66 -14.33 27.03 26.15
CA GLU A 66 -14.60 28.46 26.39
C GLU A 66 -15.88 28.69 27.23
N ASN A 67 -16.93 27.89 26.99
CA ASN A 67 -18.21 28.03 27.68
C ASN A 67 -18.29 27.26 29.01
N GLY A 68 -17.24 26.52 29.40
CA GLY A 68 -17.24 25.71 30.62
C GLY A 68 -18.30 24.59 30.63
N GLN A 69 -18.83 24.21 29.46
CA GLN A 69 -19.84 23.16 29.31
C GLN A 69 -19.19 21.82 28.91
N PRO A 70 -19.72 20.66 29.34
CA PRO A 70 -19.18 19.37 28.95
C PRO A 70 -19.20 19.17 27.43
N SER A 71 -18.15 18.53 26.89
CA SER A 71 -17.91 18.35 25.44
C SER A 71 -18.97 17.55 24.66
N SER A 72 -20.02 17.08 25.35
CA SER A 72 -21.23 16.51 24.77
C SER A 72 -22.29 17.57 24.40
N ALA A 73 -22.01 18.87 24.56
CA ALA A 73 -22.90 19.92 24.10
C ALA A 73 -23.08 19.86 22.57
N PRO A 74 -24.31 20.01 22.05
CA PRO A 74 -24.55 20.07 20.62
C PRO A 74 -23.73 21.20 19.99
N LEU A 75 -23.38 21.03 18.70
CA LEU A 75 -22.65 22.02 17.92
C LEU A 75 -23.18 23.44 18.22
N PRO A 76 -22.29 24.46 18.26
CA PRO A 76 -22.74 25.84 18.38
C PRO A 76 -23.82 26.11 17.34
N ASN A 77 -24.90 26.80 17.73
CA ASN A 77 -25.92 27.31 16.83
C ASN A 77 -25.22 28.27 15.83
N TRP A 78 -24.66 27.72 14.75
CA TRP A 78 -24.49 28.52 13.56
C TRP A 78 -25.92 28.85 13.14
N ASN A 79 -26.22 30.12 12.89
CA ASN A 79 -27.50 30.54 12.33
C ASN A 79 -27.64 30.07 10.86
N PHE A 80 -27.35 28.80 10.57
CA PHE A 80 -27.80 28.13 9.37
C PHE A 80 -29.29 27.84 9.54
N ARG A 81 -30.04 28.21 8.51
CA ARG A 81 -31.50 28.23 8.43
C ARG A 81 -32.18 26.85 8.50
N GLY A 82 -31.56 25.84 9.12
CA GLY A 82 -32.03 24.46 9.18
C GLY A 82 -31.51 23.70 10.40
N GLN A 83 -32.23 23.76 11.51
CA GLN A 83 -32.02 22.95 12.73
C GLN A 83 -31.99 21.43 12.44
N SER A 84 -32.51 20.99 11.30
CA SER A 84 -32.43 19.60 10.87
C SER A 84 -31.01 19.16 10.51
N LEU A 85 -30.23 19.98 9.81
CA LEU A 85 -28.95 19.56 9.24
C LEU A 85 -27.86 19.38 10.31
N GLU A 86 -27.80 20.30 11.28
CA GLU A 86 -26.87 20.21 12.43
C GLU A 86 -27.15 18.97 13.29
N HIS A 87 -28.43 18.63 13.45
CA HIS A 87 -28.85 17.42 14.16
C HIS A 87 -28.37 16.16 13.44
N TRP A 88 -28.56 16.06 12.11
CA TRP A 88 -28.07 14.93 11.32
C TRP A 88 -26.55 14.82 11.33
N ILE A 89 -25.81 15.94 11.21
CA ILE A 89 -24.36 15.93 11.28
C ILE A 89 -23.88 15.39 12.64
N ASN A 90 -24.46 15.87 13.75
CA ASN A 90 -24.06 15.39 15.08
C ASN A 90 -24.38 13.92 15.33
N LEU A 91 -25.45 13.41 14.73
CA LEU A 91 -25.86 12.02 14.88
C LEU A 91 -24.97 11.04 14.12
N TYR A 92 -24.43 11.44 12.97
CA TYR A 92 -23.74 10.51 12.05
C TYR A 92 -22.26 10.85 11.80
N LYS A 93 -21.72 11.91 12.41
CA LYS A 93 -20.34 12.35 12.16
C LYS A 93 -19.30 11.25 12.43
N ASP A 94 -19.49 10.47 13.50
CA ASP A 94 -18.52 9.46 13.92
C ASP A 94 -18.56 8.28 12.96
N GLU A 95 -19.75 7.82 12.60
CA GLU A 95 -19.95 6.77 11.60
C GLU A 95 -19.40 7.18 10.24
N VAL A 96 -19.66 8.41 9.80
CA VAL A 96 -19.15 8.93 8.52
C VAL A 96 -17.62 9.01 8.53
N PHE A 97 -17.02 9.50 9.62
CA PHE A 97 -15.57 9.58 9.75
C PHE A 97 -14.93 8.20 9.73
N HIS A 98 -15.42 7.26 10.55
CA HIS A 98 -14.87 5.91 10.63
C HIS A 98 -15.12 5.10 9.36
N PHE A 99 -16.23 5.33 8.66
CA PHE A 99 -16.46 4.76 7.34
C PHE A 99 -15.43 5.27 6.32
N ALA A 100 -15.24 6.58 6.23
CA ALA A 100 -14.28 7.20 5.32
C ALA A 100 -12.84 6.76 5.63
N GLN A 101 -12.44 6.73 6.91
CA GLN A 101 -11.13 6.24 7.33
C GLN A 101 -10.95 4.74 7.08
N GLY A 102 -11.99 3.92 7.29
CA GLY A 102 -11.97 2.50 6.99
C GLY A 102 -11.71 2.24 5.50
N ALA A 103 -12.43 2.94 4.61
CA ALA A 103 -12.23 2.84 3.17
C ALA A 103 -10.82 3.29 2.73
N LEU A 104 -10.32 4.40 3.29
CA LEU A 104 -8.95 4.89 3.02
C LEU A 104 -7.88 3.90 3.50
N LEU A 105 -7.97 3.44 4.75
CA LEU A 105 -7.01 2.50 5.33
C LEU A 105 -7.03 1.16 4.59
N SER A 106 -8.21 0.68 4.19
CA SER A 106 -8.36 -0.52 3.35
C SER A 106 -7.63 -0.35 2.01
N GLY A 107 -7.96 0.73 1.28
CA GLY A 107 -7.36 1.04 0.00
C GLY A 107 -5.83 1.18 0.04
N PHE A 108 -5.30 1.94 1.00
CA PHE A 108 -3.85 2.10 1.16
C PHE A 108 -3.19 0.79 1.58
N THR A 109 -3.79 0.03 2.51
CA THR A 109 -3.26 -1.29 2.89
C THR A 109 -3.13 -2.19 1.66
N LEU A 110 -4.12 -2.22 0.77
CA LEU A 110 -4.07 -3.01 -0.46
C LEU A 110 -3.00 -2.52 -1.44
N PHE A 111 -2.85 -1.20 -1.64
CA PHE A 111 -1.79 -0.65 -2.51
C PHE A 111 -0.38 -0.95 -1.99
N TYR A 112 -0.17 -0.79 -0.69
CA TYR A 112 1.09 -1.12 -0.06
C TYR A 112 1.35 -2.62 -0.09
N PHE A 113 0.34 -3.46 0.20
CA PHE A 113 0.47 -4.91 0.15
C PHE A 113 0.82 -5.42 -1.25
N LYS A 114 0.15 -4.92 -2.30
CA LYS A 114 0.47 -5.27 -3.69
C LYS A 114 1.92 -4.91 -4.08
N SER A 115 2.49 -3.88 -3.45
CA SER A 115 3.82 -3.35 -3.77
C SER A 115 4.92 -3.83 -2.80
N ALA A 116 4.56 -4.60 -1.78
CA ALA A 116 5.45 -4.96 -0.68
C ALA A 116 6.01 -6.38 -0.82
N GLU A 117 7.31 -6.51 -0.59
CA GLU A 117 7.84 -7.78 -0.13
C GLU A 117 7.54 -7.93 1.37
N LEU A 118 6.86 -9.02 1.74
CA LEU A 118 6.31 -9.21 3.09
C LEU A 118 7.38 -9.15 4.19
N SER A 119 8.60 -9.63 3.95
CA SER A 119 9.64 -9.66 4.99
C SER A 119 10.23 -8.30 5.30
N SER A 120 10.43 -7.45 4.28
CA SER A 120 11.07 -6.14 4.45
C SER A 120 10.08 -5.10 4.95
N SER A 121 8.80 -5.25 4.60
CA SER A 121 7.76 -4.25 4.86
C SER A 121 6.77 -4.65 5.96
N LEU A 122 7.01 -5.77 6.65
CA LEU A 122 6.10 -6.29 7.69
C LEU A 122 5.73 -5.22 8.73
N LEU A 123 6.74 -4.53 9.26
CA LEU A 123 6.55 -3.49 10.28
C LEU A 123 5.64 -2.36 9.78
N PHE A 124 5.86 -1.91 8.55
CA PHE A 124 5.05 -0.88 7.93
C PHE A 124 3.62 -1.36 7.66
N MET A 125 3.46 -2.60 7.19
CA MET A 125 2.14 -3.20 6.99
C MET A 125 1.35 -3.28 8.30
N THR A 126 2.00 -3.60 9.42
CA THR A 126 1.36 -3.60 10.75
C THR A 126 0.86 -2.21 11.15
N ILE A 127 1.59 -1.14 10.79
CA ILE A 127 1.19 0.26 11.06
C ILE A 127 -0.10 0.65 10.32
N LEU A 128 -0.44 -0.01 9.21
CA LEU A 128 -1.70 0.22 8.50
C LEU A 128 -2.80 -0.77 8.91
N LEU A 129 -2.46 -2.04 9.04
CA LEU A 129 -3.41 -3.11 9.38
C LEU A 129 -3.99 -2.95 10.79
N ILE A 130 -3.18 -2.55 11.78
CA ILE A 130 -3.67 -2.37 13.14
C ILE A 130 -4.72 -1.25 13.20
N PRO A 131 -4.47 -0.02 12.72
CA PRO A 131 -5.48 1.03 12.65
C PRO A 131 -6.73 0.61 11.87
N LEU A 132 -6.57 -0.12 10.76
CA LEU A 132 -7.69 -0.63 9.97
C LEU A 132 -8.61 -1.55 10.82
N ILE A 133 -8.03 -2.50 11.56
CA ILE A 133 -8.80 -3.40 12.44
C ILE A 133 -9.38 -2.63 13.62
N ILE A 134 -8.58 -1.74 14.22
CA ILE A 134 -8.97 -0.93 15.38
C ILE A 134 -10.18 -0.04 15.04
N ASN A 135 -10.21 0.53 13.83
CA ASN A 135 -11.30 1.39 13.34
C ASN A 135 -12.69 0.74 13.40
N GLU A 136 -12.77 -0.59 13.41
CA GLU A 136 -14.05 -1.31 13.43
C GLU A 136 -14.64 -1.51 14.82
N PHE A 137 -13.83 -1.44 15.87
CA PHE A 137 -14.35 -1.65 17.22
C PHE A 137 -15.19 -0.46 17.67
N ASN A 138 -16.42 -0.71 18.13
CA ASN A 138 -17.32 0.34 18.65
C ASN A 138 -16.67 1.20 19.74
N ARG A 139 -15.87 0.58 20.63
CA ARG A 139 -15.11 1.30 21.68
C ARG A 139 -14.12 2.30 21.12
N VAL A 140 -13.60 2.06 19.91
CA VAL A 140 -12.67 2.94 19.21
C VAL A 140 -13.40 4.06 18.50
N ARG A 141 -14.62 3.81 18.02
CA ARG A 141 -15.50 4.86 17.50
C ARG A 141 -15.88 5.89 18.57
N GLU A 142 -15.92 5.43 19.83
CA GLU A 142 -16.07 6.28 21.01
C GLU A 142 -14.75 6.92 21.49
N LEU A 143 -13.59 6.51 20.94
CA LEU A 143 -12.31 7.14 21.29
C LEU A 143 -12.27 8.55 20.68
N GLY A 144 -11.96 9.52 21.54
CA GLY A 144 -12.04 10.94 21.20
C GLY A 144 -11.08 11.40 20.10
N ILE A 145 -11.17 12.71 19.83
CA ILE A 145 -10.47 13.47 18.77
C ILE A 145 -8.98 13.12 18.50
N VAL A 146 -8.25 12.56 19.47
CA VAL A 146 -6.88 12.07 19.29
C VAL A 146 -6.80 10.94 18.26
N ILE A 147 -7.67 9.93 18.34
CA ILE A 147 -7.64 8.78 17.41
C ILE A 147 -8.01 9.25 16.01
N LYS A 148 -9.03 10.12 15.90
CA LYS A 148 -9.43 10.73 14.63
C LYS A 148 -8.27 11.51 14.00
N SER A 149 -7.52 12.26 14.80
CA SER A 149 -6.31 12.94 14.33
C SER A 149 -5.25 11.98 13.80
N VAL A 150 -4.96 10.90 14.56
CA VAL A 150 -3.95 9.91 14.16
C VAL A 150 -4.36 9.24 12.84
N PHE A 151 -5.62 8.81 12.71
CA PHE A 151 -6.13 8.18 11.49
C PHE A 151 -6.09 9.13 10.30
N LEU A 152 -6.57 10.36 10.49
CA LEU A 152 -6.55 11.39 9.45
C LEU A 152 -5.11 11.67 8.96
N ASN A 153 -4.17 11.80 9.89
CA ASN A 153 -2.77 12.04 9.54
C ASN A 153 -2.11 10.83 8.87
N LEU A 154 -2.43 9.62 9.33
CA LEU A 154 -1.93 8.38 8.75
C LEU A 154 -2.42 8.20 7.30
N THR A 155 -3.71 8.42 7.06
CA THR A 155 -4.31 8.33 5.72
C THR A 155 -3.87 9.47 4.80
N LEU A 156 -3.73 10.69 5.32
CA LEU A 156 -3.18 11.83 4.58
C LEU A 156 -1.72 11.59 4.15
N MET A 157 -0.86 11.14 5.06
CA MET A 157 0.53 10.78 4.74
C MET A 157 0.57 9.66 3.70
N SER A 158 -0.25 8.61 3.89
CA SER A 158 -0.33 7.48 2.95
C SER A 158 -0.75 7.93 1.56
N PHE A 159 -1.78 8.77 1.46
CA PHE A 159 -2.24 9.36 0.21
C PHE A 159 -1.11 10.10 -0.50
N ILE A 160 -0.42 11.01 0.21
CA ILE A 160 0.67 11.79 -0.38
C ILE A 160 1.79 10.87 -0.87
N LEU A 161 2.23 9.90 -0.07
CA LEU A 161 3.34 9.02 -0.44
C LEU A 161 2.99 8.06 -1.59
N VAL A 162 1.75 7.60 -1.67
CA VAL A 162 1.23 6.76 -2.76
C VAL A 162 1.18 7.55 -4.07
N TYR A 163 0.73 8.81 -4.02
CA TYR A 163 0.48 9.60 -5.23
C TYR A 163 1.62 10.51 -5.67
N THR A 164 2.55 10.87 -4.78
CA THR A 164 3.72 11.70 -5.14
C THR A 164 4.57 11.07 -6.25
N PRO A 165 4.84 9.75 -6.29
CA PRO A 165 5.62 9.17 -7.38
C PRO A 165 4.99 9.29 -8.78
N LEU A 166 3.68 9.46 -8.88
CA LEU A 166 2.97 9.49 -10.18
C LEU A 166 3.41 10.66 -11.08
N PRO A 167 3.34 11.94 -10.65
CA PRO A 167 3.78 13.06 -11.48
C PRO A 167 5.29 13.06 -11.76
N PHE A 168 6.12 12.46 -10.88
CA PHE A 168 7.57 12.37 -11.09
C PHE A 168 7.98 11.19 -11.97
N GLY A 169 7.11 10.18 -12.10
CA GLY A 169 7.39 8.95 -12.85
C GLY A 169 8.55 8.12 -12.31
N LYS A 170 8.93 8.28 -11.03
CA LYS A 170 10.11 7.65 -10.41
C LYS A 170 9.84 7.31 -8.95
N VAL A 171 10.57 6.33 -8.42
CA VAL A 171 10.62 6.02 -6.99
C VAL A 171 12.02 6.23 -6.43
N GLY A 172 12.12 6.74 -5.21
CA GLY A 172 13.42 6.97 -4.59
C GLY A 172 13.34 7.83 -3.34
N LEU A 173 14.49 8.04 -2.70
CA LEU A 173 14.57 8.87 -1.49
C LEU A 173 14.21 10.34 -1.78
N MET A 174 14.59 10.86 -2.96
CA MET A 174 14.27 12.23 -3.37
C MET A 174 12.76 12.44 -3.50
N VAL A 175 12.08 11.58 -4.24
CA VAL A 175 10.62 11.64 -4.43
C VAL A 175 9.88 11.45 -3.10
N PHE A 176 10.34 10.52 -2.26
CA PHE A 176 9.81 10.36 -0.90
C PHE A 176 9.96 11.63 -0.05
N SER A 177 11.13 12.28 -0.12
CA SER A 177 11.39 13.52 0.62
C SER A 177 10.50 14.68 0.14
N VAL A 178 10.21 14.74 -1.16
CA VAL A 178 9.19 15.67 -1.70
C VAL A 178 7.82 15.36 -1.12
N GLY A 179 7.43 14.08 -1.00
CA GLY A 179 6.17 13.70 -0.35
C GLY A 179 6.09 14.16 1.10
N ILE A 180 7.16 13.98 1.88
CA ILE A 180 7.25 14.52 3.25
C ILE A 180 7.14 16.04 3.25
N LEU A 181 7.80 16.74 2.32
CA LEU A 181 7.70 18.20 2.20
C LEU A 181 6.26 18.65 1.89
N VAL A 182 5.56 17.97 0.98
CA VAL A 182 4.15 18.26 0.67
C VAL A 182 3.28 18.05 1.92
N TYR A 183 3.53 16.99 2.69
CA TYR A 183 2.84 16.75 3.96
C TYR A 183 3.08 17.88 4.98
N LEU A 184 4.32 18.35 5.13
CA LEU A 184 4.68 19.52 5.96
C LEU A 184 3.99 20.81 5.51
N ILE A 185 3.91 21.06 4.20
CA ILE A 185 3.23 22.23 3.64
C ILE A 185 1.73 22.17 3.97
N ILE A 186 1.08 21.04 3.71
CA ILE A 186 -0.36 20.87 4.00
C ILE A 186 -0.63 21.08 5.49
N ALA A 187 0.19 20.53 6.38
CA ALA A 187 -0.01 20.74 7.80
C ALA A 187 0.24 22.15 8.29
N THR A 188 1.15 22.88 7.65
CA THR A 188 1.36 24.30 7.93
C THR A 188 0.14 25.13 7.49
N LEU A 189 -0.41 24.84 6.31
CA LEU A 189 -1.63 25.48 5.82
C LEU A 189 -2.83 25.19 6.73
N LEU A 190 -3.01 23.94 7.15
CA LEU A 190 -4.07 23.55 8.07
C LEU A 190 -3.87 24.14 9.48
N PHE A 191 -2.62 24.24 9.96
CA PHE A 191 -2.30 24.95 11.19
C PHE A 191 -2.72 26.42 11.10
N GLN A 192 -2.41 27.11 10.00
CA GLN A 192 -2.84 28.49 9.77
C GLN A 192 -4.37 28.62 9.72
N LEU A 193 -5.05 27.69 9.06
CA LEU A 193 -6.51 27.63 9.04
C LEU A 193 -7.08 27.52 10.46
N PHE A 194 -6.57 26.60 11.28
CA PHE A 194 -7.02 26.44 12.67
C PHE A 194 -6.78 27.69 13.52
N ARG A 195 -5.65 28.38 13.32
CA ARG A 195 -5.37 29.67 13.97
C ARG A 195 -6.35 30.75 13.54
N HIS A 196 -6.68 30.83 12.25
CA HIS A 196 -7.69 31.74 11.72
C HIS A 196 -9.08 31.47 12.30
N SER A 197 -9.41 30.20 12.54
CA SER A 197 -10.65 29.76 13.21
C SER A 197 -10.63 29.97 14.72
N LYS A 198 -9.65 30.72 15.26
CA LYS A 198 -9.50 31.06 16.68
C LYS A 198 -9.35 29.85 17.62
N ILE A 199 -8.93 28.70 17.10
CA ILE A 199 -8.67 27.52 17.92
C ILE A 199 -7.43 27.80 18.78
N SER A 200 -7.52 27.48 20.07
CA SER A 200 -6.43 27.70 21.00
C SER A 200 -5.18 26.93 20.58
N LEU A 201 -4.02 27.53 20.82
CA LEU A 201 -2.75 26.97 20.39
C LEU A 201 -2.48 25.60 21.04
N GLU A 202 -2.95 25.39 22.27
CA GLU A 202 -2.80 24.13 22.99
C GLU A 202 -3.55 22.98 22.32
N LEU A 203 -4.79 23.19 21.89
CA LEU A 203 -5.57 22.16 21.19
C LEU A 203 -4.96 21.84 19.82
N ILE A 204 -4.52 22.86 19.07
CA ILE A 204 -3.84 22.65 17.79
C ILE A 204 -2.55 21.84 18.00
N LYS A 205 -1.74 22.19 19.02
CA LYS A 205 -0.53 21.43 19.33
C LYS A 205 -0.85 19.97 19.65
N LYS A 206 -1.78 19.75 20.57
CA LYS A 206 -2.14 18.43 21.11
C LYS A 206 -2.77 17.52 20.05
N TYR A 207 -3.75 18.04 19.30
CA TYR A 207 -4.58 17.23 18.41
C TYR A 207 -4.21 17.34 16.95
N TRP A 208 -3.33 18.26 16.54
CA TRP A 208 -2.87 18.33 15.15
C TRP A 208 -1.36 18.19 15.07
N LEU A 209 -0.61 19.12 15.67
CA LEU A 209 0.82 19.24 15.44
C LEU A 209 1.63 18.04 15.95
N TYR A 210 1.36 17.55 17.17
CA TYR A 210 2.12 16.42 17.72
C TYR A 210 1.85 15.10 16.97
N PRO A 211 0.59 14.69 16.71
CA PRO A 211 0.31 13.53 15.86
C PRO A 211 0.97 13.66 14.49
N PHE A 212 0.83 14.83 13.86
CA PHE A 212 1.43 15.15 12.57
C PHE A 212 2.96 14.97 12.54
N LEU A 213 3.68 15.66 13.43
CA LEU A 213 5.14 15.60 13.50
C LEU A 213 5.63 14.19 13.87
N SER A 214 4.93 13.52 14.78
CA SER A 214 5.27 12.15 15.18
C SER A 214 5.22 11.19 13.98
N LEU A 215 4.17 11.27 13.16
CA LEU A 215 4.02 10.45 11.97
C LEU A 215 5.07 10.79 10.91
N ALA A 216 5.40 12.08 10.71
CA ALA A 216 6.47 12.48 9.80
C ALA A 216 7.82 11.86 10.19
N ILE A 217 8.18 11.93 11.48
CA ILE A 217 9.42 11.35 12.01
C ILE A 217 9.42 9.82 11.86
N VAL A 218 8.31 9.16 12.23
CA VAL A 218 8.18 7.70 12.13
C VAL A 218 8.33 7.24 10.69
N PHE A 219 7.61 7.85 9.74
CA PHE A 219 7.67 7.46 8.32
C PHE A 219 9.05 7.73 7.72
N TYR A 220 9.68 8.86 8.07
CA TYR A 220 11.05 9.13 7.62
C TYR A 220 12.02 8.08 8.17
N GLY A 221 11.91 7.72 9.46
CA GLY A 221 12.70 6.65 10.07
C GLY A 221 12.49 5.30 9.36
N LEU A 222 11.25 4.88 9.13
CA LEU A 222 10.91 3.64 8.41
C LEU A 222 11.49 3.64 6.99
N ARG A 223 11.53 4.80 6.32
CA ARG A 223 12.16 4.93 5.00
C ARG A 223 13.67 4.70 5.04
N LEU A 224 14.36 5.17 6.09
CA LEU A 224 15.79 4.94 6.28
C LEU A 224 16.09 3.45 6.48
N PHE A 225 15.23 2.75 7.22
CA PHE A 225 15.29 1.29 7.39
C PHE A 225 14.76 0.49 6.20
N LYS A 226 14.39 1.14 5.08
CA LYS A 226 13.82 0.49 3.87
C LYS A 226 12.56 -0.35 4.15
N ALA A 227 11.82 -0.01 5.19
CA ALA A 227 10.61 -0.73 5.60
C ALA A 227 9.35 -0.28 4.85
N ILE A 228 9.38 0.89 4.20
CA ILE A 228 8.28 1.36 3.34
C ILE A 228 8.49 0.77 1.93
N PRO A 229 7.51 0.03 1.40
CA PRO A 229 7.65 -0.59 0.09
C PRO A 229 7.63 0.47 -1.03
N PRO A 230 8.21 0.16 -2.21
CA PRO A 230 8.33 1.09 -3.32
C PRO A 230 7.03 1.22 -4.13
N VAL A 231 5.95 1.69 -3.50
CA VAL A 231 4.71 2.07 -4.19
C VAL A 231 5.03 3.15 -5.23
N PRO A 232 4.51 3.08 -6.47
CA PRO A 232 3.43 2.22 -6.98
C PRO A 232 3.89 0.96 -7.74
N LEU A 233 5.12 0.49 -7.55
CA LEU A 233 5.66 -0.65 -8.30
C LEU A 233 5.31 -1.98 -7.63
N SER A 234 4.93 -2.97 -8.43
CA SER A 234 4.71 -4.34 -7.95
C SER A 234 5.21 -5.39 -8.94
N LEU A 235 5.70 -6.52 -8.42
CA LEU A 235 6.09 -7.68 -9.23
C LEU A 235 4.86 -8.59 -9.41
N GLU A 236 4.16 -8.44 -10.53
CA GLU A 236 2.92 -9.18 -10.82
C GLU A 236 3.17 -10.65 -11.14
N MET A 237 4.28 -10.94 -11.82
CA MET A 237 4.67 -12.30 -12.19
C MET A 237 6.18 -12.40 -12.21
N ALA A 238 6.71 -13.51 -11.71
CA ALA A 238 8.13 -13.84 -11.81
C ALA A 238 8.32 -15.34 -12.01
N GLY A 239 9.31 -15.72 -12.82
CA GLY A 239 9.69 -17.13 -12.96
C GLY A 239 11.09 -17.34 -13.52
N ILE A 240 11.63 -18.53 -13.26
CA ILE A 240 12.82 -19.05 -13.91
C ILE A 240 12.40 -20.00 -15.03
N TYR A 241 13.05 -19.85 -16.19
CA TYR A 241 12.75 -20.56 -17.42
C TYR A 241 14.04 -21.03 -18.09
N HIS A 242 13.94 -22.06 -18.92
CA HIS A 242 15.07 -22.58 -19.72
C HIS A 242 15.35 -21.73 -20.96
N LYS A 243 14.33 -21.03 -21.46
CA LYS A 243 14.44 -20.13 -22.60
C LYS A 243 13.35 -19.08 -22.54
N VAL A 244 13.68 -17.86 -22.97
CA VAL A 244 12.73 -16.77 -23.20
C VAL A 244 12.90 -16.29 -24.62
N GLU A 245 11.86 -16.43 -25.44
CA GLU A 245 11.83 -15.82 -26.77
C GLU A 245 10.92 -14.60 -26.76
N LYS A 246 11.50 -13.45 -27.15
CA LYS A 246 10.77 -12.19 -27.30
C LYS A 246 10.20 -12.12 -28.71
N GLN A 247 8.89 -12.31 -28.85
CA GLN A 247 8.14 -12.19 -30.10
C GLN A 247 7.10 -11.09 -29.95
N TYR A 248 7.54 -9.82 -29.97
CA TYR A 248 6.70 -8.68 -29.59
C TYR A 248 5.33 -8.68 -30.30
N PRO A 249 4.20 -8.54 -29.56
CA PRO A 249 4.10 -8.18 -28.14
C PRO A 249 4.23 -9.34 -27.14
N GLU A 250 4.35 -10.58 -27.61
CA GLU A 250 4.30 -11.80 -26.80
C GLU A 250 5.70 -12.24 -26.30
N TYR A 251 5.72 -12.93 -25.17
CA TYR A 251 6.90 -13.62 -24.65
C TYR A 251 6.59 -15.12 -24.52
N LYS A 252 7.41 -15.95 -25.17
CA LYS A 252 7.33 -17.41 -25.04
C LYS A 252 8.32 -17.86 -23.97
N LEU A 253 7.80 -18.43 -22.89
CA LEU A 253 8.55 -18.86 -21.72
C LEU A 253 8.58 -20.39 -21.69
N TYR A 254 9.76 -20.98 -21.80
CA TYR A 254 9.95 -22.43 -21.91
C TYR A 254 10.28 -23.00 -20.53
N HIS A 255 9.45 -23.93 -20.05
CA HIS A 255 9.60 -24.57 -18.75
C HIS A 255 9.36 -26.09 -18.82
N GLU A 256 9.88 -26.82 -17.84
CA GLU A 256 9.74 -28.29 -17.76
C GLU A 256 8.61 -28.74 -16.83
N ARG A 257 7.82 -27.78 -16.32
CA ARG A 257 6.75 -28.03 -15.34
C ARG A 257 5.74 -29.08 -15.80
N LYS A 258 5.29 -29.89 -14.84
CA LYS A 258 4.12 -30.76 -14.99
C LYS A 258 2.81 -29.97 -14.81
N TRP A 259 1.78 -30.34 -15.57
CA TRP A 259 0.54 -29.57 -15.75
C TRP A 259 -0.26 -29.33 -14.44
N TRP A 260 -0.13 -30.19 -13.43
CA TRP A 260 -0.87 -30.10 -12.16
C TRP A 260 -0.34 -29.09 -11.11
N ARG A 261 0.84 -28.48 -11.28
CA ARG A 261 1.38 -27.49 -10.32
C ARG A 261 0.90 -26.04 -10.58
N PHE A 262 -0.38 -25.84 -10.91
CA PHE A 262 -0.93 -24.58 -11.45
C PHE A 262 -0.85 -23.35 -10.54
N TRP A 263 -0.65 -23.55 -9.23
CA TRP A 263 -0.45 -22.47 -8.27
C TRP A 263 0.96 -21.85 -8.28
N HIS A 264 1.92 -22.42 -9.01
CA HIS A 264 3.30 -21.94 -9.08
C HIS A 264 3.66 -21.53 -10.52
N SER A 265 3.90 -20.24 -10.74
CA SER A 265 4.30 -19.67 -12.05
C SER A 265 5.81 -19.80 -12.35
N SER A 266 6.55 -20.60 -11.58
CA SER A 266 8.00 -20.76 -11.70
C SER A 266 8.49 -22.15 -11.31
N ASP A 267 9.65 -22.55 -11.86
CA ASP A 267 10.35 -23.77 -11.48
C ASP A 267 11.12 -23.52 -10.17
N GLU A 268 10.50 -23.89 -9.05
CA GLU A 268 11.13 -23.88 -7.72
C GLU A 268 12.38 -24.78 -7.67
N TYR A 269 12.42 -25.81 -8.54
CA TYR A 269 13.57 -26.67 -8.78
C TYR A 269 13.91 -26.61 -10.26
N PHE A 270 15.00 -25.94 -10.60
CA PHE A 270 15.51 -25.83 -11.95
C PHE A 270 16.47 -26.97 -12.26
N GLN A 271 16.09 -27.86 -13.18
CA GLN A 271 16.90 -29.00 -13.60
C GLN A 271 17.92 -28.55 -14.65
N ALA A 272 19.15 -28.29 -14.24
CA ALA A 272 20.17 -27.75 -15.12
C ALA A 272 21.07 -28.83 -15.74
N ARG A 273 21.21 -28.78 -17.07
CA ARG A 273 22.31 -29.41 -17.84
C ARG A 273 23.48 -28.44 -18.01
N GLU A 274 24.62 -28.92 -18.47
CA GLU A 274 25.86 -28.11 -18.56
C GLU A 274 25.77 -26.93 -19.54
N GLU A 275 24.92 -27.01 -20.56
CA GLU A 275 24.73 -25.96 -21.57
C GLU A 275 23.48 -25.09 -21.33
N ASP A 276 22.72 -25.38 -20.27
CA ASP A 276 21.51 -24.61 -19.98
C ASP A 276 21.85 -23.18 -19.57
N ARG A 277 20.86 -22.29 -19.69
CA ARG A 277 20.92 -20.94 -19.13
C ARG A 277 19.68 -20.72 -18.28
N LEU A 278 19.84 -19.99 -17.19
CA LEU A 278 18.72 -19.64 -16.33
C LEU A 278 18.17 -18.31 -16.79
N TYR A 279 16.95 -18.29 -17.29
CA TYR A 279 16.26 -17.05 -17.65
C TYR A 279 15.30 -16.65 -16.54
N PHE A 280 15.59 -15.55 -15.87
CA PHE A 280 14.60 -14.87 -15.03
C PHE A 280 13.71 -14.01 -15.92
N PHE A 281 12.41 -14.24 -15.90
CA PHE A 281 11.41 -13.36 -16.50
C PHE A 281 10.54 -12.74 -15.40
N GLY A 282 10.29 -11.44 -15.52
CA GLY A 282 9.45 -10.69 -14.61
C GLY A 282 8.47 -9.77 -15.34
N ARG A 283 7.24 -9.72 -14.83
CA ARG A 283 6.23 -8.72 -15.17
C ARG A 283 6.06 -7.78 -14.00
N ILE A 284 6.34 -6.51 -14.23
CA ILE A 284 6.41 -5.47 -13.20
C ILE A 284 5.38 -4.41 -13.55
N PHE A 285 4.40 -4.22 -12.67
CA PHE A 285 3.47 -3.13 -12.81
C PHE A 285 4.19 -1.78 -12.61
N ALA A 286 3.90 -0.83 -13.49
CA ALA A 286 4.33 0.54 -13.37
C ALA A 286 3.25 1.48 -13.95
N PRO A 287 2.86 2.56 -13.23
CA PRO A 287 1.84 3.51 -13.70
C PRO A 287 2.16 4.20 -15.02
N ARG A 288 1.15 4.85 -15.62
CA ARG A 288 1.35 5.69 -16.82
C ARG A 288 2.36 6.80 -16.54
N GLY A 289 3.28 7.02 -17.48
CA GLY A 289 4.30 8.06 -17.38
C GLY A 289 5.50 7.71 -16.48
N PHE A 290 5.54 6.49 -15.93
CA PHE A 290 6.63 6.03 -15.09
C PHE A 290 7.85 5.62 -15.93
N GLU A 291 9.03 6.18 -15.66
CA GLU A 291 10.29 5.83 -16.32
C GLU A 291 11.42 5.82 -15.28
N ASP A 292 11.81 4.62 -14.86
CA ASP A 292 12.81 4.42 -13.82
C ASP A 292 13.72 3.23 -14.14
N ARG A 293 14.85 3.15 -13.43
CA ARG A 293 15.75 2.00 -13.49
C ARG A 293 15.52 1.09 -12.30
N ILE A 294 15.22 -0.16 -12.58
CA ILE A 294 15.23 -1.25 -11.61
C ILE A 294 16.50 -2.08 -11.82
N TYR A 295 16.77 -2.94 -10.85
CA TYR A 295 17.87 -3.88 -10.91
C TYR A 295 17.37 -5.28 -10.60
N VAL A 296 17.78 -6.24 -11.44
CA VAL A 296 17.60 -7.67 -11.18
C VAL A 296 18.88 -8.16 -10.53
N ARG A 297 18.79 -8.43 -9.24
CA ARG A 297 19.90 -8.89 -8.41
C ARG A 297 19.83 -10.41 -8.25
N TRP A 298 20.82 -11.10 -8.79
CA TRP A 298 21.00 -12.54 -8.59
C TRP A 298 21.80 -12.78 -7.32
N LEU A 299 21.29 -13.64 -6.45
CA LEU A 299 21.92 -14.05 -5.21
C LEU A 299 22.05 -15.57 -5.16
N LYS A 300 23.19 -16.03 -4.65
CA LYS A 300 23.43 -17.44 -4.35
C LYS A 300 23.52 -17.60 -2.84
N TYR A 301 22.90 -18.65 -2.32
CA TYR A 301 23.08 -19.03 -0.93
C TYR A 301 24.42 -19.74 -0.76
N ASP A 302 25.26 -19.24 0.15
CA ASP A 302 26.59 -19.78 0.42
C ASP A 302 26.94 -19.55 1.90
N ASN A 303 27.41 -20.59 2.58
CA ASN A 303 27.85 -20.55 3.99
C ASN A 303 26.85 -19.89 4.96
N GLY A 304 25.55 -20.15 4.80
CA GLY A 304 24.52 -19.61 5.68
C GLY A 304 23.91 -18.28 5.23
N ASP A 305 24.51 -17.61 4.25
CA ASP A 305 24.13 -16.25 3.83
C ASP A 305 23.88 -16.13 2.32
N TRP A 306 23.09 -15.11 1.95
CA TRP A 306 22.83 -14.77 0.55
C TRP A 306 23.90 -13.81 0.01
N ARG A 307 24.71 -14.29 -0.94
CA ARG A 307 25.77 -13.49 -1.59
C ARG A 307 25.33 -13.02 -2.97
N THR A 308 25.54 -11.74 -3.25
CA THR A 308 25.26 -11.18 -4.59
C THR A 308 26.21 -11.79 -5.61
N SER A 309 25.65 -12.37 -6.66
CA SER A 309 26.40 -12.80 -7.85
C SER A 309 26.41 -11.67 -8.89
N ASP A 310 25.23 -11.18 -9.26
CA ASP A 310 25.06 -10.21 -10.33
C ASP A 310 24.00 -9.17 -9.97
N ARG A 311 24.11 -7.98 -10.56
CA ARG A 311 23.13 -6.90 -10.41
C ARG A 311 22.93 -6.20 -11.76
N ILE A 312 21.90 -6.61 -12.48
CA ILE A 312 21.68 -6.24 -13.89
C ILE A 312 20.63 -5.11 -13.96
N PRO A 313 20.95 -3.94 -14.54
CA PRO A 313 19.98 -2.85 -14.67
C PRO A 313 18.96 -3.15 -15.77
N LEU A 314 17.69 -2.84 -15.51
CA LEU A 314 16.62 -2.79 -16.50
C LEU A 314 15.92 -1.44 -16.42
N THR A 315 15.63 -0.84 -17.57
CA THR A 315 14.79 0.38 -17.64
C THR A 315 13.33 -0.04 -17.76
N ILE A 316 12.49 0.38 -16.82
CA ILE A 316 11.05 0.18 -16.89
C ILE A 316 10.39 1.43 -17.47
N THR A 317 9.46 1.21 -18.39
CA THR A 317 8.54 2.23 -18.90
C THR A 317 7.12 1.78 -18.61
N GLY A 318 6.40 2.56 -17.81
CA GLY A 318 5.04 2.27 -17.38
C GLY A 318 3.97 2.70 -18.38
N GLY A 319 2.72 2.37 -18.06
CA GLY A 319 1.54 2.73 -18.85
C GLY A 319 0.95 1.64 -19.73
N ARG A 320 1.54 0.44 -19.75
CA ARG A 320 0.88 -0.75 -20.29
C ARG A 320 -0.03 -1.36 -19.22
N ASP A 321 -1.26 -1.72 -19.57
CA ASP A 321 -2.23 -2.29 -18.62
C ASP A 321 -1.77 -3.60 -17.97
N LYS A 322 -0.85 -4.33 -18.63
CA LYS A 322 -0.26 -5.59 -18.15
C LYS A 322 1.19 -5.45 -17.68
N GLY A 323 1.61 -4.25 -17.27
CA GLY A 323 2.95 -3.99 -16.77
C GLY A 323 4.09 -4.08 -17.80
N PHE A 324 5.30 -3.77 -17.32
CA PHE A 324 6.56 -3.92 -18.01
C PHE A 324 7.04 -5.38 -17.95
N ARG A 325 7.50 -5.92 -19.09
CA ARG A 325 8.06 -7.27 -19.18
C ARG A 325 9.55 -7.18 -19.44
N GLY A 326 10.32 -7.80 -18.57
CA GLY A 326 11.77 -7.87 -18.67
C GLY A 326 12.27 -9.26 -18.38
N TYR A 327 13.42 -9.60 -18.94
CA TYR A 327 14.14 -10.80 -18.55
C TYR A 327 15.62 -10.53 -18.42
N THR A 328 16.29 -11.32 -17.60
CA THR A 328 17.74 -11.42 -17.54
C THR A 328 18.12 -12.89 -17.57
N TYR A 329 19.35 -13.20 -17.93
CA TYR A 329 19.81 -14.58 -17.94
C TYR A 329 21.14 -14.73 -17.22
N LYS A 330 21.42 -15.96 -16.80
CA LYS A 330 22.66 -16.34 -16.16
C LYS A 330 23.23 -17.61 -16.80
N ASP A 331 24.45 -17.49 -17.31
CA ASP A 331 25.21 -18.60 -17.90
C ASP A 331 26.07 -19.33 -16.85
N ASN A 332 26.78 -18.56 -16.01
CA ASN A 332 27.69 -19.10 -15.01
C ASN A 332 26.97 -19.31 -13.66
N TYR A 333 26.14 -20.35 -13.57
CA TYR A 333 25.48 -20.77 -12.34
C TYR A 333 26.11 -22.05 -11.78
N THR A 334 25.75 -22.37 -10.55
CA THR A 334 26.18 -23.59 -9.86
C THR A 334 24.99 -24.23 -9.17
N PRO A 335 25.01 -25.54 -8.88
CA PRO A 335 23.95 -26.17 -8.10
C PRO A 335 23.77 -25.52 -6.72
N GLY A 336 22.56 -25.65 -6.17
CA GLY A 336 22.18 -25.13 -4.85
C GLY A 336 21.11 -24.04 -4.92
N LEU A 337 20.90 -23.35 -3.79
CA LEU A 337 19.85 -22.35 -3.64
C LEU A 337 20.23 -21.00 -4.26
N TRP A 338 19.32 -20.48 -5.07
CA TRP A 338 19.42 -19.18 -5.73
C TRP A 338 18.20 -18.32 -5.44
N ARG A 339 18.39 -17.02 -5.57
CA ARG A 339 17.34 -16.02 -5.41
C ARG A 339 17.56 -14.92 -6.42
N VAL A 340 16.49 -14.47 -7.06
CA VAL A 340 16.46 -13.24 -7.84
C VAL A 340 15.61 -12.23 -7.09
N SER A 341 16.19 -11.08 -6.76
CA SER A 341 15.48 -9.94 -6.19
C SER A 341 15.36 -8.84 -7.23
N VAL A 342 14.16 -8.30 -7.41
CA VAL A 342 13.92 -7.12 -8.24
C VAL A 342 13.85 -5.93 -7.30
N GLU A 343 14.77 -4.98 -7.47
CA GLU A 343 14.90 -3.83 -6.60
C GLU A 343 14.92 -2.52 -7.38
N THR A 344 14.43 -1.46 -6.74
CA THR A 344 14.55 -0.08 -7.24
C THR A 344 16.00 0.39 -7.27
N SER A 345 16.26 1.50 -7.95
CA SER A 345 17.56 2.18 -7.90
C SER A 345 18.05 2.50 -6.48
N GLY A 346 17.14 2.82 -5.56
CA GLY A 346 17.41 3.04 -4.13
C GLY A 346 17.56 1.77 -3.30
N GLY A 347 17.54 0.59 -3.91
CA GLY A 347 17.69 -0.70 -3.24
C GLY A 347 16.53 -1.06 -2.31
N LEU A 348 15.31 -0.61 -2.63
CA LEU A 348 14.06 -1.16 -2.09
C LEU A 348 13.64 -2.35 -2.93
N GLU A 349 13.36 -3.48 -2.28
CA GLU A 349 12.87 -4.71 -2.93
C GLU A 349 11.41 -4.52 -3.37
N ILE A 350 11.14 -4.73 -4.66
CA ILE A 350 9.80 -4.75 -5.26
C ILE A 350 9.19 -6.15 -5.14
N GLY A 351 10.04 -7.18 -5.26
CA GLY A 351 9.68 -8.57 -5.06
C GLY A 351 10.87 -9.48 -5.32
N ARG A 352 10.77 -10.74 -4.91
CA ARG A 352 11.81 -11.74 -5.15
C ARG A 352 11.25 -13.10 -5.53
N LEU A 353 12.13 -13.91 -6.12
CA LEU A 353 11.88 -15.30 -6.46
C LEU A 353 13.05 -16.14 -5.94
N SER A 354 12.77 -17.20 -5.17
CA SER A 354 13.79 -18.16 -4.74
C SER A 354 13.56 -19.49 -5.45
N PHE A 355 14.64 -20.18 -5.81
CA PHE A 355 14.62 -21.46 -6.51
C PHE A 355 15.90 -22.25 -6.24
N GLU A 356 15.89 -23.56 -6.47
CA GLU A 356 17.03 -24.44 -6.32
C GLU A 356 17.49 -24.96 -7.68
N VAL A 357 18.79 -24.90 -7.94
CA VAL A 357 19.40 -25.48 -9.14
C VAL A 357 19.89 -26.88 -8.82
N ILE A 358 19.33 -27.87 -9.50
CA ILE A 358 19.70 -29.29 -9.38
C ILE A 358 20.36 -29.73 -10.68
N LYS A 359 21.46 -30.50 -10.59
CA LYS A 359 22.07 -31.11 -11.77
C LYS A 359 21.16 -32.18 -12.34
N ASP A 360 20.85 -32.05 -13.63
CA ASP A 360 20.20 -33.08 -14.42
C ASP A 360 21.23 -33.78 -15.30
N HIS A 361 21.49 -35.06 -15.01
CA HIS A 361 22.40 -35.91 -15.79
C HIS A 361 21.68 -36.66 -16.93
N SER A 362 20.38 -36.43 -17.13
CA SER A 362 19.64 -37.09 -18.19
C SER A 362 20.04 -36.57 -19.56
N THR A 363 20.17 -37.48 -20.52
CA THR A 363 20.48 -37.17 -21.94
C THR A 363 19.23 -37.20 -22.83
N ARG A 364 18.06 -37.45 -22.25
CA ARG A 364 16.79 -37.52 -23.00
C ARG A 364 16.42 -36.15 -23.55
N GLU A 365 15.78 -36.13 -24.71
CA GLU A 365 15.23 -34.90 -25.28
C GLU A 365 14.18 -34.30 -24.33
N ARG A 366 14.28 -32.99 -24.07
CA ARG A 366 13.39 -32.27 -23.17
C ARG A 366 12.17 -31.79 -23.93
N ASN A 367 10.99 -32.19 -23.45
CA ASN A 367 9.73 -31.63 -23.94
C ASN A 367 9.37 -30.40 -23.13
N PHE A 368 9.77 -29.23 -23.61
CA PHE A 368 9.40 -27.97 -22.99
C PHE A 368 7.91 -27.66 -23.19
N GLN A 369 7.26 -27.25 -22.11
CA GLN A 369 5.98 -26.55 -22.19
C GLN A 369 6.24 -25.06 -22.42
N VAL A 370 5.40 -24.44 -23.25
CA VAL A 370 5.52 -23.02 -23.59
C VAL A 370 4.36 -22.25 -22.97
N TYR A 371 4.67 -21.38 -22.02
CA TYR A 371 3.74 -20.37 -21.54
C TYR A 371 3.87 -19.12 -22.41
N ILE A 372 2.76 -18.66 -22.98
CA ILE A 372 2.70 -17.46 -23.81
C ILE A 372 2.16 -16.33 -22.93
N ASP A 373 3.01 -15.37 -22.61
CA ASP A 373 2.58 -14.13 -21.98
C ASP A 373 2.28 -13.06 -23.04
N LYS A 374 1.03 -12.58 -23.06
CA LYS A 374 0.50 -11.59 -24.02
C LYS A 374 0.38 -10.20 -23.45
#